data_AF-A0A1F8DZT6-F1
#
_entry.id   AF-A0A1F8DZT6-F1
#
_cell.length_a   1.000
_cell.length_b   1.000
_cell.length_c   1.000
_cell.angle_alpha   90.00
_cell.angle_beta   90.00
_cell.angle_gamma   90.00
#
_symmetry.space_group_name_H-M   'P 1'
#
loop_
_entity.id
_entity.type
_entity.pdbx_description
1 polymer ?
#
loop_
_entity_poly.entity_id
_entity_poly.type
_entity_poly.pdbx_seq_one_letter_code
_entity_poly.pdbx_strand_id
1 'polypeptide(L)'
;MAYQFYKSEAYRSKQSNLTKKNWESGVFSALYKKDKRICKRDGCWNIFETILSDPKKYCSRSCAAMVNNVVRGEMPPCVRLKISKQLMGKSSPSKGILKVPRVTLVCANKKCEKLFIAAQWACRKFCSTQCAMDVIGGRPTSPKAARGVAGVRDDIGQEFYFYSRWEANFARILNLLGIPWQYQCRTFDIGEHMYTPDFYLPDSDTWIEIKNFLSDYSRDRDENFRKMYPDLELMLILKDEYLELQEEFAQQIEEWEFS
;
A
#
# COMPACT_ATOMS: atom_id res chain seq x y z
N MET A 1 -24.18 71.82 20.88
CA MET A 1 -23.37 71.08 21.89
C MET A 1 -23.41 69.54 21.70
N ALA A 2 -23.47 68.99 20.48
CA ALA A 2 -23.71 67.54 20.30
C ALA A 2 -22.44 66.66 20.09
N TYR A 3 -21.23 67.25 20.04
CA TYR A 3 -20.02 66.52 19.61
C TYR A 3 -18.85 66.52 20.60
N GLN A 4 -19.03 67.06 21.82
CA GLN A 4 -17.97 67.07 22.85
C GLN A 4 -17.63 65.64 23.33
N PHE A 5 -18.64 64.76 23.41
CA PHE A 5 -18.48 63.36 23.81
C PHE A 5 -17.47 62.60 22.93
N TYR A 6 -17.62 62.70 21.60
CA TYR A 6 -16.76 62.01 20.63
C TYR A 6 -15.32 62.54 20.58
N LYS A 7 -15.09 63.76 21.10
CA LYS A 7 -13.77 64.38 21.20
C LYS A 7 -13.05 64.05 22.51
N SER A 8 -13.73 63.45 23.48
CA SER A 8 -13.11 63.06 24.76
C SER A 8 -11.99 62.03 24.57
N GLU A 9 -10.92 62.17 25.34
CA GLU A 9 -9.75 61.29 25.29
C GLU A 9 -10.10 59.85 25.66
N ALA A 10 -10.98 59.67 26.66
CA ALA A 10 -11.48 58.36 27.09
C ALA A 10 -12.23 57.64 25.96
N TYR A 11 -13.10 58.35 25.22
CA TYR A 11 -13.80 57.78 24.07
C TYR A 11 -12.83 57.39 22.94
N ARG A 12 -11.91 58.29 22.57
CA ARG A 12 -10.91 58.02 21.51
C ARG A 12 -10.01 56.84 21.85
N SER A 13 -9.57 56.74 23.11
CA SER A 13 -8.75 55.62 23.60
C SER A 13 -9.52 54.30 23.56
N LYS A 14 -10.78 54.31 24.01
CA LYS A 14 -11.67 53.13 23.93
C LYS A 14 -11.88 52.67 22.48
N GLN A 15 -12.18 53.60 21.57
CA GLN A 15 -12.36 53.28 20.14
C GLN A 15 -11.07 52.81 19.47
N SER A 16 -9.92 53.36 19.85
CA SER A 16 -8.60 52.91 19.36
C SER A 16 -8.33 51.46 19.77
N ASN A 17 -8.55 51.12 21.04
CA ASN A 17 -8.37 49.77 21.55
C ASN A 17 -9.34 48.77 20.92
N LEU A 18 -10.60 49.16 20.74
CA LEU A 18 -11.60 48.34 20.06
C LEU A 18 -11.21 48.08 18.60
N THR A 19 -10.79 49.13 17.90
CA THR A 19 -10.31 49.03 16.52
C THR A 19 -9.12 48.09 16.41
N LYS A 20 -8.11 48.22 17.28
CA LYS A 20 -6.94 47.32 17.31
C LYS A 20 -7.35 45.86 17.56
N LYS A 21 -8.21 45.60 18.54
CA LYS A 21 -8.74 44.25 18.79
C LYS A 21 -9.47 43.69 17.58
N ASN A 22 -10.28 44.50 16.90
CA ASN A 22 -11.01 44.09 15.70
C ASN A 22 -10.07 43.81 14.51
N TRP A 23 -8.95 44.54 14.40
CA TRP A 23 -7.89 44.25 13.44
C TRP A 23 -7.21 42.91 13.74
N GLU A 24 -6.82 42.68 15.00
CA GLU A 24 -6.19 41.43 15.46
C GLU A 24 -7.11 40.21 15.27
N SER A 25 -8.41 40.37 15.53
CA SER A 25 -9.41 39.32 15.34
C SER A 25 -9.87 39.17 13.88
N GLY A 26 -9.38 40.01 12.95
CA GLY A 26 -9.68 39.92 11.53
C GLY A 26 -11.12 40.31 11.15
N VAL A 27 -11.84 41.05 11.98
CA VAL A 27 -13.25 41.46 11.73
C VAL A 27 -13.38 42.28 10.44
N PHE A 28 -12.36 43.08 10.12
CA PHE A 28 -12.32 43.89 8.90
C PHE A 28 -11.84 43.12 7.66
N SER A 29 -11.51 41.84 7.77
CA SER A 29 -11.00 41.04 6.64
C SER A 29 -11.99 40.94 5.48
N ALA A 30 -13.29 41.01 5.76
CA ALA A 30 -14.36 41.03 4.76
C ALA A 30 -14.35 42.31 3.88
N LEU A 31 -13.73 43.40 4.36
CA LEU A 31 -13.61 44.65 3.59
C LEU A 31 -12.53 44.58 2.52
N TYR A 32 -11.63 43.60 2.58
CA TYR A 32 -10.59 43.45 1.57
C TYR A 32 -11.19 42.96 0.26
N LYS A 33 -10.95 43.72 -0.82
CA LYS A 33 -11.21 43.25 -2.18
C LYS A 33 -10.38 41.99 -2.43
N LYS A 34 -11.04 40.95 -2.92
CA LYS A 34 -10.43 39.69 -3.33
C LYS A 34 -10.32 39.64 -4.84
N ASP A 35 -9.23 39.06 -5.30
CA ASP A 35 -8.95 38.79 -6.70
C ASP A 35 -8.94 37.27 -6.93
N LYS A 36 -9.45 36.85 -8.08
CA LYS A 36 -9.49 35.45 -8.49
C LYS A 36 -8.29 35.16 -9.36
N ARG A 37 -7.44 34.24 -8.92
CA ARG A 37 -6.21 33.85 -9.60
C ARG A 37 -6.23 32.38 -9.99
N ILE A 38 -5.61 32.06 -11.11
CA ILE A 38 -5.39 30.68 -11.54
C ILE A 38 -4.07 30.19 -10.93
N CYS A 39 -4.06 28.95 -10.45
CA CYS A 39 -2.84 28.34 -9.91
C CYS A 39 -1.73 28.28 -10.98
N LYS A 40 -0.54 28.79 -10.67
CA LYS A 40 0.61 28.78 -11.58
C LYS A 40 1.36 27.43 -11.66
N ARG A 41 0.75 26.33 -11.21
CA ARG A 41 1.38 25.01 -11.28
C ARG A 41 0.89 24.29 -12.53
N ASP A 42 1.82 23.77 -13.31
CA ASP A 42 1.51 22.93 -14.46
C ASP A 42 0.75 21.67 -14.02
N GLY A 43 -0.40 21.43 -14.67
CA GLY A 43 -1.35 20.37 -14.30
C GLY A 43 -2.32 20.71 -13.17
N CYS A 44 -2.33 21.94 -12.65
CA CYS A 44 -3.32 22.41 -11.68
C CYS A 44 -4.07 23.63 -12.22
N TRP A 45 -5.36 23.45 -12.52
CA TRP A 45 -6.22 24.50 -13.10
C TRP A 45 -7.14 25.17 -12.07
N ASN A 46 -6.85 24.99 -10.78
CA ASN A 46 -7.71 25.52 -9.72
C ASN A 46 -7.65 27.05 -9.67
N ILE A 47 -8.83 27.66 -9.64
CA ILE A 47 -9.02 29.08 -9.37
C ILE A 47 -9.13 29.27 -7.86
N PHE A 48 -8.38 30.21 -7.31
CA PHE A 48 -8.40 30.53 -5.88
C PHE A 48 -8.50 32.04 -5.65
N GLU A 49 -9.12 32.42 -4.54
CA GLU A 49 -9.26 33.81 -4.14
C GLU A 49 -8.15 34.21 -3.18
N THR A 50 -7.60 35.40 -3.41
CA THR A 50 -6.71 36.03 -2.44
C THR A 50 -6.89 37.54 -2.41
N ILE A 51 -6.37 38.20 -1.38
CA ILE A 51 -6.37 39.66 -1.28
C ILE A 51 -5.44 40.20 -2.37
N LEU A 52 -5.76 41.36 -2.96
CA LEU A 52 -4.95 41.95 -4.04
C LEU A 52 -3.46 42.09 -3.67
N SER A 53 -3.14 42.43 -2.41
CA SER A 53 -1.77 42.60 -1.92
C SER A 53 -1.01 41.30 -1.64
N ASP A 54 -1.69 40.16 -1.57
CA ASP A 54 -1.03 38.87 -1.30
C ASP A 54 -0.25 38.42 -2.54
N PRO A 55 1.07 38.14 -2.45
CA PRO A 55 1.86 37.65 -3.58
C PRO A 55 1.59 36.18 -3.94
N LYS A 56 0.64 35.50 -3.26
CA LYS A 56 0.32 34.08 -3.46
C LYS A 56 -0.01 33.76 -4.93
N LYS A 57 0.76 32.81 -5.49
CA LYS A 57 0.68 32.33 -6.89
C LYS A 57 0.05 30.94 -7.03
N TYR A 58 -0.10 30.20 -5.93
CA TYR A 58 -0.54 28.80 -5.93
C TYR A 58 -1.75 28.62 -5.02
N CYS A 59 -2.67 27.75 -5.40
CA CYS A 59 -3.91 27.52 -4.64
C CYS A 59 -3.66 26.97 -3.23
N SER A 60 -2.64 26.11 -3.06
CA SER A 60 -2.33 25.43 -1.80
C SER A 60 -0.82 25.38 -1.51
N ARG A 61 -0.47 25.13 -0.24
CA ARG A 61 0.92 24.87 0.18
C ARG A 61 1.53 23.68 -0.54
N SER A 62 0.72 22.65 -0.82
CA SER A 62 1.14 21.47 -1.59
C SER A 62 1.52 21.84 -3.02
N CYS A 63 0.69 22.61 -3.73
CA CYS A 63 1.00 23.05 -5.09
C CYS A 63 2.24 23.95 -5.14
N ALA A 64 2.39 24.86 -4.17
CA ALA A 64 3.60 25.67 -4.05
C ALA A 64 4.84 24.81 -3.80
N ALA A 65 4.74 23.79 -2.93
CA ALA A 65 5.85 22.91 -2.60
C ALA A 65 6.29 22.07 -3.82
N MET A 66 5.35 21.54 -4.60
CA MET A 66 5.70 20.73 -5.78
C MET A 66 6.49 21.52 -6.82
N VAL A 67 6.14 22.79 -7.04
CA VAL A 67 6.90 23.64 -7.99
C VAL A 67 8.22 24.10 -7.36
N ASN A 68 8.16 24.68 -6.15
CA ASN A 68 9.34 25.29 -5.54
C ASN A 68 10.40 24.26 -5.09
N ASN A 69 10.00 23.06 -4.68
CA ASN A 69 10.96 22.03 -4.26
C ASN A 69 11.73 21.46 -5.45
N VAL A 70 11.07 21.30 -6.61
CA VAL A 70 11.75 20.90 -7.85
C VAL A 70 12.80 21.94 -8.23
N VAL A 71 12.45 23.23 -8.19
CA VAL A 71 13.39 24.33 -8.48
C VAL A 71 14.55 24.38 -7.48
N ARG A 72 14.30 24.09 -6.20
CA ARG A 72 15.34 24.08 -5.16
C ARG A 72 16.31 22.90 -5.28
N GLY A 73 15.92 21.84 -5.98
CA GLY A 73 16.71 20.63 -6.14
C GLY A 73 16.98 19.91 -4.81
N GLU A 74 17.97 19.02 -4.84
CA GLU A 74 18.37 18.27 -3.66
C GLU A 74 19.12 19.13 -2.64
N MET A 75 18.75 18.96 -1.37
CA MET A 75 19.47 19.62 -0.29
C MET A 75 20.90 19.07 -0.14
N PRO A 76 21.93 19.92 -0.04
CA PRO A 76 23.30 19.48 0.22
C PRO A 76 23.41 18.66 1.52
N PRO A 77 24.30 17.65 1.58
CA PRO A 77 24.46 16.79 2.76
C PRO A 77 24.69 17.56 4.07
N CYS A 78 25.46 18.66 4.04
CA CYS A 78 25.72 19.48 5.22
C CYS A 78 24.46 20.12 5.81
N VAL A 79 23.49 20.51 4.97
CA VAL A 79 22.21 21.08 5.42
C VAL A 79 21.30 19.99 5.99
N ARG A 80 21.27 18.80 5.38
CA ARG A 80 20.54 17.63 5.90
C ARG A 80 21.04 17.26 7.31
N LEU A 81 22.36 17.23 7.50
CA LEU A 81 22.99 16.96 8.80
C LEU A 81 22.65 18.04 9.84
N LYS A 82 22.65 19.32 9.46
CA LYS A 82 22.25 20.43 10.34
C LYS A 82 20.80 20.30 10.81
N ILE A 83 19.87 19.98 9.91
CA ILE A 83 18.46 19.76 10.24
C ILE A 83 18.30 18.55 11.15
N SER A 84 18.95 17.43 10.83
CA SER A 84 18.93 16.21 11.66
C SER A 84 19.37 16.52 13.09
N LYS A 85 20.51 17.18 13.27
CA LYS A 85 21.02 17.61 14.59
C LYS A 85 20.02 18.50 15.35
N GLN A 86 19.31 19.39 14.68
CA GLN A 86 18.30 20.25 15.32
C GLN A 86 17.01 19.51 15.73
N LEU A 87 16.69 18.39 15.07
CA LEU A 87 15.53 17.57 15.37
C LEU A 87 15.83 16.53 16.47
N MET A 88 17.08 16.08 16.59
CA MET A 88 17.50 15.18 17.65
C MET A 88 17.23 15.76 19.05
N GLY A 89 16.69 14.93 19.94
CA GLY A 89 16.44 15.29 21.34
C GLY A 89 15.21 16.16 21.60
N LYS A 90 14.56 16.72 20.58
CA LYS A 90 13.31 17.46 20.77
C LYS A 90 12.13 16.49 20.93
N SER A 91 11.53 16.46 22.11
CA SER A 91 10.22 15.86 22.28
C SER A 91 9.18 16.67 21.51
N SER A 92 8.33 15.99 20.73
CA SER A 92 7.15 16.63 20.17
C SER A 92 6.37 17.33 21.29
N PRO A 93 5.83 18.56 21.09
CA PRO A 93 4.93 19.20 22.04
C PRO A 93 3.72 18.33 22.40
N SER A 94 3.39 17.37 21.52
CA SER A 94 2.31 16.40 21.74
C SER A 94 2.80 15.05 22.30
N LYS A 95 4.07 14.92 22.70
CA LYS A 95 4.59 13.68 23.30
C LYS A 95 3.92 13.50 24.67
N GLY A 96 3.22 12.38 24.86
CA GLY A 96 2.47 12.08 26.08
C GLY A 96 1.03 12.60 26.10
N ILE A 97 0.64 13.49 25.17
CA ILE A 97 -0.75 13.94 25.07
C ILE A 97 -1.59 12.88 24.36
N LEU A 98 -2.53 12.28 25.09
CA LEU A 98 -3.53 11.36 24.55
C LEU A 98 -4.53 12.15 23.71
N LYS A 99 -4.29 12.25 22.39
CA LYS A 99 -5.19 12.92 21.44
C LYS A 99 -6.50 12.17 21.20
N VAL A 100 -6.52 10.87 21.49
CA VAL A 100 -7.64 9.99 21.20
C VAL A 100 -7.99 9.22 22.48
N PRO A 101 -9.27 9.18 22.88
CA PRO A 101 -9.72 8.37 23.99
C PRO A 101 -9.39 6.90 23.72
N ARG A 102 -8.95 6.21 24.78
CA ARG A 102 -8.70 4.78 24.71
C ARG A 102 -9.88 4.02 25.29
N VAL A 103 -10.23 2.92 24.64
CA VAL A 103 -11.32 2.03 25.05
C VAL A 103 -10.75 0.68 25.44
N THR A 104 -11.38 0.05 26.42
CA THR A 104 -11.06 -1.32 26.85
C THR A 104 -11.83 -2.30 25.96
N LEU A 105 -11.10 -3.24 25.36
CA LEU A 105 -11.62 -4.24 24.43
C LEU A 105 -11.26 -5.64 24.92
N VAL A 106 -12.12 -6.62 24.67
CA VAL A 106 -11.84 -8.05 24.88
C VAL A 106 -11.16 -8.59 23.64
N CYS A 107 -10.08 -9.37 23.81
CA CYS A 107 -9.41 -10.04 22.69
C CYS A 107 -10.34 -11.06 22.03
N ALA A 108 -10.48 -10.99 20.71
CA ALA A 108 -11.29 -11.93 19.92
C ALA A 108 -10.69 -13.35 19.81
N ASN A 109 -9.46 -13.58 20.30
CA ASN A 109 -8.89 -14.92 20.38
C ASN A 109 -9.50 -15.65 21.59
N LYS A 110 -10.27 -16.71 21.30
CA LYS A 110 -10.94 -17.58 22.29
C LYS A 110 -10.01 -18.25 23.29
N LYS A 111 -8.72 -18.43 22.95
CA LYS A 111 -7.72 -18.95 23.89
C LYS A 111 -7.16 -17.90 24.85
N CYS A 112 -7.29 -16.62 24.51
CA CYS A 112 -6.67 -15.51 25.25
C CYS A 112 -7.70 -14.75 26.09
N GLU A 113 -8.80 -14.30 25.47
CA GLU A 113 -9.91 -13.52 26.09
C GLU A 113 -9.48 -12.33 26.97
N LYS A 114 -8.23 -11.87 26.82
CA LYS A 114 -7.63 -10.81 27.62
C LYS A 114 -8.22 -9.44 27.29
N LEU A 115 -8.45 -8.64 28.34
CA LEU A 115 -8.79 -7.22 28.21
C LEU A 115 -7.54 -6.41 27.82
N PHE A 116 -7.65 -5.57 26.79
CA PHE A 116 -6.58 -4.69 26.33
C PHE A 116 -7.10 -3.31 25.94
N ILE A 117 -6.20 -2.34 25.94
CA ILE A 117 -6.53 -0.93 25.71
C ILE A 117 -6.12 -0.56 24.28
N ALA A 118 -7.05 -0.04 23.50
CA ALA A 118 -6.80 0.46 22.14
C ALA A 118 -7.36 1.87 21.94
N ALA A 119 -6.81 2.59 20.97
CA ALA A 119 -7.40 3.85 20.52
C ALA A 119 -8.79 3.58 19.89
N GLN A 120 -9.79 4.41 20.20
CA GLN A 120 -11.18 4.18 19.78
C GLN A 120 -11.35 3.99 18.26
N TRP A 121 -10.57 4.69 17.43
CA TRP A 121 -10.64 4.58 15.97
C TRP A 121 -9.90 3.36 15.38
N ALA A 122 -9.02 2.71 16.15
CA ALA A 122 -8.09 1.71 15.61
C ALA A 122 -8.74 0.34 15.35
N CYS A 123 -10.03 0.16 15.68
CA CYS A 123 -10.83 -1.05 15.44
C CYS A 123 -10.09 -2.37 15.73
N ARG A 124 -9.23 -2.39 16.78
CA ARG A 124 -8.38 -3.55 17.09
C ARG A 124 -9.22 -4.67 17.67
N LYS A 125 -9.11 -5.88 17.11
CA LYS A 125 -9.80 -7.08 17.60
C LYS A 125 -8.94 -7.96 18.52
N PHE A 126 -7.61 -7.84 18.44
CA PHE A 126 -6.67 -8.70 19.16
C PHE A 126 -5.72 -7.89 20.02
N CYS A 127 -5.36 -8.45 21.19
CA CYS A 127 -4.47 -7.80 22.15
C CYS A 127 -3.00 -7.77 21.68
N SER A 128 -2.59 -8.71 20.84
CA SER A 128 -1.23 -8.86 20.33
C SER A 128 -1.23 -9.36 18.87
N THR A 129 -0.10 -9.20 18.19
CA THR A 129 0.13 -9.80 16.87
C THR A 129 0.04 -11.32 16.94
N GLN A 130 0.55 -11.95 18.01
CA GLN A 130 0.44 -13.39 18.20
C GLN A 130 -1.02 -13.84 18.21
N CYS A 131 -1.89 -13.19 18.99
CA CYS A 131 -3.31 -13.55 19.03
C CYS A 131 -4.04 -13.27 17.71
N ALA A 132 -3.56 -12.30 16.92
CA ALA A 132 -4.09 -12.10 15.57
C ALA A 132 -3.65 -13.24 14.64
N MET A 133 -2.39 -13.67 14.70
CA MET A 133 -1.86 -14.79 13.91
C MET A 133 -2.50 -16.13 14.30
N ASP A 134 -2.77 -16.38 15.59
CA ASP A 134 -3.41 -17.63 16.01
C ASP A 134 -4.84 -17.80 15.47
N VAL A 135 -5.52 -16.68 15.13
CA VAL A 135 -6.91 -16.67 14.67
C VAL A 135 -7.05 -16.41 13.17
N ILE A 136 -6.23 -15.52 12.62
CA ILE A 136 -6.23 -15.11 11.21
C ILE A 136 -5.11 -15.80 10.43
N GLY A 137 -3.98 -16.10 11.07
CA GLY A 137 -2.82 -16.69 10.41
C GLY A 137 -3.21 -17.97 9.66
N GLY A 138 -2.78 -18.06 8.40
CA GLY A 138 -3.15 -19.12 7.48
C GLY A 138 -4.42 -18.86 6.67
N ARG A 139 -5.25 -17.86 7.01
CA ARG A 139 -6.38 -17.47 6.16
C ARG A 139 -5.92 -16.51 5.07
N PRO A 140 -6.17 -16.80 3.78
CA PRO A 140 -5.90 -15.87 2.71
C PRO A 140 -6.71 -14.57 2.90
N THR A 141 -6.03 -13.43 2.81
CA THR A 141 -6.63 -12.09 3.00
C THR A 141 -7.54 -11.66 1.85
N SER A 142 -7.48 -12.36 0.71
CA SER A 142 -8.34 -12.14 -0.46
C SER A 142 -9.37 -13.26 -0.59
N PRO A 143 -10.67 -12.94 -0.79
CA PRO A 143 -11.69 -13.93 -1.14
C PRO A 143 -11.36 -14.74 -2.40
N LYS A 144 -10.52 -14.17 -3.30
CA LYS A 144 -10.03 -14.84 -4.51
C LYS A 144 -8.93 -15.88 -4.19
N ALA A 145 -8.09 -15.58 -3.20
CA ALA A 145 -7.09 -16.51 -2.67
C ALA A 145 -7.70 -17.57 -1.73
N ALA A 146 -8.91 -17.35 -1.20
CA ALA A 146 -9.65 -18.32 -0.40
C ALA A 146 -10.20 -19.52 -1.19
N ARG A 147 -10.17 -19.49 -2.53
CA ARG A 147 -10.66 -20.58 -3.38
C ARG A 147 -9.58 -21.60 -3.76
N GLY A 148 -8.30 -21.26 -3.58
CA GLY A 148 -7.20 -22.18 -3.84
C GLY A 148 -6.88 -23.02 -2.61
N VAL A 149 -6.78 -24.33 -2.77
CA VAL A 149 -6.25 -25.22 -1.72
C VAL A 149 -4.73 -25.26 -1.86
N ALA A 150 -4.05 -24.42 -1.10
CA ALA A 150 -2.60 -24.42 -0.97
C ALA A 150 -2.17 -25.30 0.22
N GLY A 151 -0.98 -25.90 0.15
CA GLY A 151 -0.42 -26.67 1.25
C GLY A 151 0.56 -27.74 0.81
N VAL A 152 1.12 -28.43 1.80
CA VAL A 152 1.95 -29.63 1.62
C VAL A 152 1.07 -30.84 1.31
N ARG A 153 1.60 -31.83 0.59
CA ARG A 153 0.93 -33.10 0.29
C ARG A 153 1.85 -34.26 0.65
N ASP A 154 1.38 -35.14 1.54
CA ASP A 154 2.20 -36.24 2.07
C ASP A 154 2.59 -37.27 1.00
N ASP A 155 1.78 -37.42 -0.07
CA ASP A 155 2.02 -38.35 -1.17
C ASP A 155 3.14 -37.91 -2.13
N ILE A 156 3.45 -36.60 -2.19
CA ILE A 156 4.47 -36.04 -3.09
C ILE A 156 5.78 -35.83 -2.34
N GLY A 157 5.71 -35.20 -1.17
CA GLY A 157 6.88 -34.84 -0.37
C GLY A 157 6.56 -33.71 0.61
N GLN A 158 7.08 -33.81 1.84
CA GLN A 158 6.84 -32.82 2.89
C GLN A 158 7.62 -31.50 2.69
N GLU A 159 8.61 -31.53 1.81
CA GLU A 159 9.46 -30.41 1.43
C GLU A 159 8.79 -29.42 0.46
N PHE A 160 7.71 -29.84 -0.22
CA PHE A 160 7.06 -29.03 -1.24
C PHE A 160 5.76 -28.40 -0.71
N TYR A 161 5.67 -27.07 -0.80
CA TYR A 161 4.46 -26.31 -0.49
C TYR A 161 3.83 -25.81 -1.79
N PHE A 162 2.73 -26.43 -2.21
CA PHE A 162 2.03 -26.06 -3.44
C PHE A 162 1.04 -24.92 -3.20
N TYR A 163 0.96 -23.97 -4.15
CA TYR A 163 0.03 -22.84 -4.07
C TYR A 163 -1.34 -23.16 -4.69
N SER A 164 -1.44 -24.24 -5.46
CA SER A 164 -2.69 -24.71 -6.04
C SER A 164 -2.78 -26.24 -6.13
N ARG A 165 -4.01 -26.74 -6.25
CA ARG A 165 -4.29 -28.16 -6.51
C ARG A 165 -3.73 -28.63 -7.86
N TRP A 166 -3.71 -27.73 -8.85
CA TRP A 166 -3.23 -28.03 -10.19
C TRP A 166 -1.72 -28.29 -10.19
N GLU A 167 -0.95 -27.51 -9.45
CA GLU A 167 0.48 -27.77 -9.26
C GLU A 167 0.71 -29.12 -8.59
N ALA A 168 -0.02 -29.42 -7.50
CA ALA A 168 0.11 -30.71 -6.81
C ALA A 168 -0.24 -31.89 -7.73
N ASN A 169 -1.35 -31.82 -8.47
CA ASN A 169 -1.74 -32.86 -9.41
C ASN A 169 -0.72 -33.00 -10.56
N PHE A 170 -0.17 -31.90 -11.06
CA PHE A 170 0.87 -31.97 -12.09
C PHE A 170 2.14 -32.66 -11.58
N ALA A 171 2.57 -32.37 -10.36
CA ALA A 171 3.65 -33.11 -9.72
C ALA A 171 3.33 -34.61 -9.59
N ARG A 172 2.08 -34.99 -9.29
CA ARG A 172 1.65 -36.40 -9.29
C ARG A 172 1.75 -37.04 -10.67
N ILE A 173 1.38 -36.32 -11.74
CA ILE A 173 1.56 -36.79 -13.12
C ILE A 173 3.04 -37.04 -13.40
N LEU A 174 3.90 -36.07 -13.09
CA LEU A 174 5.35 -36.21 -13.31
C LEU A 174 5.92 -37.41 -12.54
N ASN A 175 5.51 -37.61 -11.30
CA ASN A 175 5.89 -38.77 -10.49
C ASN A 175 5.41 -40.09 -11.10
N LEU A 176 4.15 -40.14 -11.57
CA LEU A 176 3.58 -41.32 -12.23
C LEU A 176 4.35 -41.68 -13.51
N LEU A 177 4.73 -40.67 -14.30
CA LEU A 177 5.52 -40.82 -15.52
C LEU A 177 7.02 -41.07 -15.26
N GLY A 178 7.48 -40.94 -14.01
CA GLY A 178 8.89 -41.07 -13.65
C GLY A 178 9.78 -39.94 -14.20
N ILE A 179 9.20 -38.77 -14.48
CA ILE A 179 9.92 -37.60 -14.99
C ILE A 179 10.50 -36.83 -13.80
N PRO A 180 11.83 -36.59 -13.73
CA PRO A 180 12.41 -35.79 -12.67
C PRO A 180 12.00 -34.32 -12.80
N TRP A 181 11.70 -33.69 -11.67
CA TRP A 181 11.29 -32.28 -11.63
C TRP A 181 11.83 -31.56 -10.41
N GLN A 182 11.88 -30.23 -10.52
CA GLN A 182 12.20 -29.33 -9.41
C GLN A 182 11.11 -28.27 -9.31
N TYR A 183 10.58 -28.03 -8.12
CA TYR A 183 9.52 -27.05 -7.90
C TYR A 183 10.10 -25.70 -7.47
N GLN A 184 9.70 -24.64 -8.17
CA GLN A 184 10.11 -23.24 -7.94
C GLN A 184 11.62 -23.07 -7.65
N CYS A 185 12.48 -23.82 -8.37
CA CYS A 185 13.90 -23.91 -8.03
C CYS A 185 14.69 -22.63 -8.34
N ARG A 186 14.17 -21.75 -9.21
CA ARG A 186 14.85 -20.53 -9.63
C ARG A 186 13.89 -19.37 -9.87
N THR A 187 14.30 -18.20 -9.39
CA THR A 187 13.68 -16.91 -9.70
C THR A 187 14.53 -16.14 -10.70
N PHE A 188 13.90 -15.61 -11.73
CA PHE A 188 14.47 -14.80 -12.80
C PHE A 188 14.09 -13.33 -12.60
N ASP A 189 15.03 -12.43 -12.85
CA ASP A 189 14.77 -10.99 -12.91
C ASP A 189 14.26 -10.64 -14.32
N ILE A 190 13.04 -10.12 -14.42
CA ILE A 190 12.43 -9.66 -15.68
C ILE A 190 12.25 -8.13 -15.68
N GLY A 191 13.13 -7.40 -14.99
CA GLY A 191 13.16 -5.94 -14.97
C GLY A 191 12.31 -5.35 -13.86
N GLU A 192 11.04 -5.06 -14.11
CA GLU A 192 10.16 -4.46 -13.09
C GLU A 192 9.69 -5.48 -12.03
N HIS A 193 9.76 -6.77 -12.38
CA HIS A 193 9.23 -7.87 -11.58
C HIS A 193 10.22 -9.03 -11.51
N MET A 194 10.07 -9.86 -10.48
CA MET A 194 10.73 -11.17 -10.43
C MET A 194 9.76 -12.22 -10.96
N TYR A 195 10.23 -13.20 -11.72
CA TYR A 195 9.46 -14.30 -12.29
C TYR A 195 9.99 -15.64 -11.77
N THR A 196 9.11 -16.55 -11.33
CA THR A 196 9.50 -17.87 -10.81
C THR A 196 8.53 -18.86 -11.43
N PRO A 197 8.96 -19.64 -12.44
CA PRO A 197 8.13 -20.68 -13.01
C PRO A 197 7.80 -21.75 -11.96
N ASP A 198 6.66 -22.40 -12.12
CA ASP A 198 6.20 -23.42 -11.18
C ASP A 198 7.13 -24.65 -11.12
N PHE A 199 7.53 -25.20 -12.28
CA PHE A 199 8.39 -26.38 -12.36
C PHE A 199 9.56 -26.20 -13.34
N TYR A 200 10.61 -26.97 -13.11
CA TYR A 200 11.72 -27.18 -14.03
C TYR A 200 11.92 -28.69 -14.25
N LEU A 201 12.03 -29.11 -15.51
CA LEU A 201 12.27 -30.48 -15.94
C LEU A 201 13.72 -30.61 -16.41
N PRO A 202 14.64 -31.19 -15.61
CA PRO A 202 16.07 -31.23 -15.94
C PRO A 202 16.40 -32.04 -17.20
N ASP A 203 15.61 -33.07 -17.50
CA ASP A 203 15.88 -33.98 -18.63
C ASP A 203 15.66 -33.30 -19.99
N SER A 204 14.73 -32.34 -20.07
CA SER A 204 14.40 -31.61 -21.29
C SER A 204 14.81 -30.13 -21.22
N ASP A 205 15.46 -29.70 -20.14
CA ASP A 205 15.80 -28.30 -19.84
C ASP A 205 14.61 -27.33 -20.02
N THR A 206 13.42 -27.77 -19.59
CA THR A 206 12.17 -27.05 -19.84
C THR A 206 11.57 -26.51 -18.55
N TRP A 207 11.14 -25.25 -18.58
CA TRP A 207 10.38 -24.61 -17.51
C TRP A 207 8.89 -24.75 -17.78
N ILE A 208 8.11 -25.08 -16.75
CA ILE A 208 6.65 -25.23 -16.85
C ILE A 208 5.97 -24.19 -15.94
N GLU A 209 4.95 -23.54 -16.47
CA GLU A 209 4.08 -22.63 -15.73
C GLU A 209 2.61 -23.05 -15.90
N ILE A 210 1.89 -23.23 -14.79
CA ILE A 210 0.50 -23.71 -14.80
C ILE A 210 -0.45 -22.56 -14.49
N LYS A 211 -1.42 -22.30 -15.39
CA LYS A 211 -2.38 -21.21 -15.21
C LYS A 211 -3.80 -21.59 -15.60
N ASN A 212 -4.73 -21.33 -14.70
CA ASN A 212 -6.16 -21.40 -15.00
C ASN A 212 -6.64 -20.27 -15.94
N PHE A 213 -6.03 -19.08 -15.88
CA PHE A 213 -6.39 -17.96 -16.75
C PHE A 213 -5.20 -17.05 -17.07
N LEU A 214 -5.03 -16.73 -18.34
CA LEU A 214 -3.97 -15.85 -18.82
C LEU A 214 -4.43 -14.38 -18.82
N SER A 215 -4.29 -13.73 -17.65
CA SER A 215 -4.55 -12.29 -17.52
C SER A 215 -3.49 -11.43 -18.24
N ASP A 216 -3.81 -10.17 -18.54
CA ASP A 216 -2.85 -9.22 -19.15
C ASP A 216 -1.55 -9.12 -18.33
N TYR A 217 -1.67 -9.11 -17.00
CA TYR A 217 -0.52 -9.13 -16.08
C TYR A 217 0.34 -10.40 -16.21
N SER A 218 -0.30 -11.56 -16.42
CA SER A 218 0.43 -12.82 -16.62
C SER A 218 1.11 -12.87 -17.98
N ARG A 219 0.44 -12.34 -19.01
CA ARG A 219 0.93 -12.29 -20.39
C ARG A 219 2.16 -11.39 -20.51
N ASP A 220 2.13 -10.20 -19.93
CA ASP A 220 3.27 -9.29 -19.92
C ASP A 220 4.52 -9.92 -19.27
N ARG A 221 4.34 -10.68 -18.18
CA ARG A 221 5.45 -11.38 -17.54
C ARG A 221 6.03 -12.52 -18.38
N ASP A 222 5.18 -13.30 -19.05
CA ASP A 222 5.62 -14.35 -19.99
C ASP A 222 6.39 -13.72 -21.18
N GLU A 223 5.84 -12.68 -21.80
CA GLU A 223 6.47 -11.97 -22.91
C GLU A 223 7.84 -11.38 -22.51
N ASN A 224 7.92 -10.74 -21.33
CA ASN A 224 9.16 -10.19 -20.80
C ASN A 224 10.18 -11.28 -20.45
N PHE A 225 9.72 -12.42 -19.92
CA PHE A 225 10.57 -13.57 -19.66
C PHE A 225 11.20 -14.11 -20.96
N ARG A 226 10.38 -14.41 -21.97
CA ARG A 226 10.85 -14.92 -23.27
C ARG A 226 11.78 -13.94 -23.98
N LYS A 227 11.56 -12.63 -23.79
CA LYS A 227 12.42 -11.59 -24.37
C LYS A 227 13.79 -11.50 -23.69
N MET A 228 13.86 -11.67 -22.37
CA MET A 228 15.11 -11.55 -21.60
C MET A 228 15.89 -12.85 -21.53
N TYR A 229 15.20 -13.98 -21.60
CA TYR A 229 15.78 -15.32 -21.54
C TYR A 229 15.36 -16.15 -22.76
N PRO A 230 15.74 -15.74 -23.99
CA PRO A 230 15.32 -16.41 -25.21
C PRO A 230 15.88 -17.84 -25.37
N ASP A 231 16.97 -18.14 -24.64
CA ASP A 231 17.60 -19.46 -24.66
C ASP A 231 16.90 -20.47 -23.74
N LEU A 232 15.95 -20.04 -22.90
CA LEU A 232 15.23 -20.90 -21.97
C LEU A 232 13.85 -21.27 -22.54
N GLU A 233 13.57 -22.56 -22.60
CA GLU A 233 12.27 -23.11 -23.00
C GLU A 233 11.26 -22.93 -21.86
N LEU A 234 10.20 -22.16 -22.09
CA LEU A 234 9.07 -22.03 -21.15
C LEU A 234 7.78 -22.54 -21.81
N MET A 235 7.18 -23.56 -21.22
CA MET A 235 5.89 -24.10 -21.60
C MET A 235 4.82 -23.61 -20.63
N LEU A 236 3.75 -23.00 -21.17
CA LEU A 236 2.56 -22.70 -20.38
C LEU A 236 1.55 -23.82 -20.53
N ILE A 237 1.05 -24.34 -19.41
CA ILE A 237 -0.10 -25.24 -19.35
C ILE A 237 -1.29 -24.41 -18.92
N LEU A 238 -2.18 -24.14 -19.88
CA LEU A 238 -3.43 -23.42 -19.64
C LEU A 238 -4.55 -24.36 -19.20
N LYS A 239 -5.73 -23.78 -18.94
CA LYS A 239 -6.89 -24.53 -18.45
C LYS A 239 -7.26 -25.72 -19.32
N ASP A 240 -7.33 -25.53 -20.64
CA ASP A 240 -7.83 -26.57 -21.54
C ASP A 240 -6.85 -27.75 -21.58
N GLU A 241 -5.55 -27.48 -21.73
CA GLU A 241 -4.47 -28.49 -21.67
C GLU A 241 -4.43 -29.20 -20.30
N TYR A 242 -4.61 -28.45 -19.21
CA TYR A 242 -4.69 -29.05 -17.88
C TYR A 242 -5.89 -30.00 -17.73
N LEU A 243 -7.03 -29.66 -18.33
CA LEU A 243 -8.21 -30.52 -18.29
C LEU A 243 -8.02 -31.79 -19.12
N GLU A 244 -7.31 -31.72 -20.25
CA GLU A 244 -6.91 -32.91 -21.02
C GLU A 244 -6.02 -33.84 -20.19
N LEU A 245 -5.01 -33.27 -19.50
CA LEU A 245 -4.18 -34.03 -18.56
C LEU A 245 -5.01 -34.65 -17.42
N GLN A 246 -5.99 -33.91 -16.90
CA GLN A 246 -6.88 -34.43 -15.87
C GLN A 246 -7.71 -35.62 -16.38
N GLU A 247 -8.29 -35.54 -17.57
CA GLU A 247 -9.07 -36.63 -18.15
C GLU A 247 -8.22 -37.90 -18.35
N GLU A 248 -6.96 -37.73 -18.76
CA GLU A 248 -6.03 -38.85 -19.00
C GLU A 248 -5.51 -39.50 -17.71
N PHE A 249 -5.11 -38.70 -16.72
CA PHE A 249 -4.34 -39.19 -15.58
C PHE A 249 -5.12 -39.29 -14.26
N ALA A 250 -6.24 -38.58 -14.10
CA ALA A 250 -6.92 -38.53 -12.79
C ALA A 250 -7.42 -39.89 -12.30
N GLN A 251 -7.74 -40.82 -13.19
CA GLN A 251 -8.17 -42.18 -12.79
C GLN A 251 -7.01 -43.08 -12.34
N GLN A 252 -5.77 -42.74 -12.72
CA GLN A 252 -4.57 -43.52 -12.42
C GLN A 252 -3.90 -43.07 -11.11
N ILE A 253 -4.30 -41.92 -10.58
CA ILE A 253 -3.71 -41.28 -9.40
C ILE A 253 -4.75 -41.29 -8.28
N GLU A 254 -4.51 -42.09 -7.24
CA GLU A 254 -5.46 -42.27 -6.12
C GLU A 254 -5.72 -40.95 -5.36
N GLU A 255 -4.68 -40.16 -5.13
CA GLU A 255 -4.73 -38.89 -4.37
C GLU A 255 -5.09 -37.67 -5.25
N TRP A 256 -5.73 -37.89 -6.41
CA TRP A 256 -6.05 -36.79 -7.32
C TRP A 256 -7.05 -35.78 -6.71
N GLU A 257 -6.73 -34.49 -6.78
CA GLU A 257 -7.58 -33.42 -6.24
C GLU A 257 -8.44 -32.79 -7.34
N PHE A 258 -9.76 -33.01 -7.28
CA PHE A 258 -10.71 -32.35 -8.18
C PHE A 258 -10.98 -30.90 -7.79
N SER A 259 -11.30 -30.08 -8.79
CA SER A 259 -11.57 -28.64 -8.67
C SER A 259 -12.90 -28.31 -8.01
#